data_AF-A0A7J6V501-F1
#
_entry.id   AF-A0A7J6V501-F1
#
_cell.length_a   1.000
_cell.length_b   1.000
_cell.length_c   1.000
_cell.angle_alpha   90.00
_cell.angle_beta   90.00
_cell.angle_gamma   90.00
#
_symmetry.space_group_name_H-M   'P 1'
#
loop_
_entity.id
_entity.type
_entity.pdbx_description
1 polymer ?
#
loop_
_entity_poly.entity_id
_entity_poly.type
_entity_poly.pdbx_seq_one_letter_code
_entity_poly.pdbx_strand_id
1 'polypeptide(L)'
;EEYVQQTGLGSGPVSSSDELKKEAQLLFDKLCLKLDALSHFHFKPKPVIEDMSIQTNVPALAMEEIAPVAVSDAAMLAPEEVFAGKGDIKEEEELTQAERKRRRANKKRKYKVEHPQKVEKKVPLNTSMNKSYGKEKP
;
A
#
# COMPACT_ATOMS: atom_id res chain seq x y z
N GLU A 1 6.73 -25.31 -11.00
CA GLU A 1 6.65 -25.55 -9.54
C GLU A 1 7.64 -24.68 -8.75
N GLU A 2 8.89 -24.52 -9.20
CA GLU A 2 9.88 -23.64 -8.55
C GLU A 2 9.48 -22.15 -8.49
N TYR A 3 8.74 -21.64 -9.47
CA TYR A 3 8.35 -20.22 -9.53
C TYR A 3 7.38 -19.81 -8.40
N VAL A 4 6.55 -20.74 -7.90
CA VAL A 4 5.60 -20.48 -6.80
C VAL A 4 6.34 -20.43 -5.45
N GLN A 5 7.39 -21.25 -5.27
CA GLN A 5 8.20 -21.29 -4.05
C GLN A 5 9.02 -20.01 -3.86
N GLN A 6 9.46 -19.37 -4.94
CA GLN A 6 10.30 -18.18 -4.89
C GLN A 6 9.52 -16.88 -4.56
N THR A 7 8.20 -16.87 -4.74
CA THR A 7 7.33 -15.71 -4.47
C THR A 7 6.84 -15.59 -3.03
N GLY A 8 7.16 -16.54 -2.14
CA GLY A 8 6.74 -16.50 -0.73
C GLY A 8 5.22 -16.61 -0.50
N LEU A 9 4.43 -16.83 -1.56
CA LEU A 9 2.98 -17.03 -1.52
C LEU A 9 2.58 -18.51 -1.40
N GLY A 10 3.55 -19.43 -1.45
CA GLY A 10 3.32 -20.83 -1.16
C GLY A 10 3.15 -21.02 0.34
N SER A 11 1.92 -21.33 0.78
CA SER A 11 1.70 -21.95 2.09
C SER A 11 2.72 -23.08 2.26
N GLY A 12 3.52 -23.02 3.33
CA GLY A 12 4.43 -24.10 3.70
C GLY A 12 3.69 -25.43 3.85
N PRO A 13 4.42 -26.56 4.00
CA PRO A 13 3.77 -27.86 4.22
C PRO A 13 2.77 -27.72 5.37
N VAL A 14 1.50 -28.04 5.08
CA VAL A 14 0.39 -27.87 6.02
C VAL A 14 0.74 -28.67 7.26
N SER A 15 1.08 -27.96 8.35
CA SER A 15 1.39 -28.62 9.60
C SER A 15 0.07 -29.11 10.20
N SER A 16 0.10 -30.20 10.98
CA SER A 16 -1.08 -30.64 11.74
C SER A 16 -1.66 -29.53 12.62
N SER A 17 -0.82 -28.57 13.04
CA SER A 17 -1.26 -27.38 13.77
C SER A 17 -2.16 -26.46 12.94
N ASP A 18 -1.99 -26.40 11.63
CA ASP A 18 -2.80 -25.56 10.74
C ASP A 18 -4.17 -26.17 10.46
N GLU A 19 -4.26 -27.50 10.43
CA GLU A 19 -5.55 -28.22 10.37
C GLU A 19 -6.38 -27.95 11.63
N LEU A 20 -5.77 -28.06 12.81
CA LEU A 20 -6.43 -27.74 14.09
C LEU A 20 -6.86 -26.27 14.17
N LYS A 21 -6.06 -25.33 13.65
CA LYS A 21 -6.45 -23.91 13.57
C LYS A 21 -7.67 -23.71 12.68
N LYS A 22 -7.73 -24.37 11.52
CA LYS A 22 -8.89 -24.31 10.62
C LYS A 22 -10.14 -24.87 11.27
N GLU A 23 -10.04 -26.02 11.93
CA GLU A 23 -11.16 -26.63 12.66
C GLU A 23 -11.67 -25.72 13.79
N ALA A 24 -10.76 -25.16 14.58
CA ALA A 24 -11.11 -24.22 15.65
C ALA A 24 -11.80 -22.96 15.10
N GLN A 25 -11.32 -22.42 13.97
CA GLN A 25 -11.93 -21.27 13.31
C GLN A 25 -13.35 -21.56 12.83
N LEU A 26 -13.58 -22.72 12.21
CA LEU A 26 -14.92 -23.15 11.77
C LEU A 26 -15.89 -23.32 12.95
N LEU A 27 -15.43 -23.89 14.07
CA LEU A 27 -16.26 -24.03 15.27
C LEU A 27 -16.57 -22.68 15.91
N PHE A 28 -15.58 -21.79 15.95
CA PHE A 28 -15.74 -20.44 16.47
C PHE A 28 -16.76 -19.63 15.67
N ASP A 29 -16.68 -19.65 14.33
CA ASP A 29 -17.65 -18.95 13.47
C ASP A 29 -19.08 -19.48 13.66
N LYS A 30 -19.25 -20.80 13.77
CA LYS A 30 -20.56 -21.41 14.06
C LYS A 30 -21.10 -20.99 15.42
N LEU A 31 -20.24 -20.89 16.43
CA LEU A 31 -20.64 -20.45 17.77
C LEU A 31 -21.05 -18.98 17.76
N CYS A 32 -20.24 -18.11 17.15
CA CYS A 32 -20.54 -16.68 17.03
C CYS A 32 -21.88 -16.45 16.33
N LEU A 33 -22.15 -17.12 15.20
CA LEU A 33 -23.43 -16.99 14.51
C LEU A 33 -24.63 -17.34 15.40
N LYS A 34 -24.52 -18.36 16.26
CA LYS A 34 -25.59 -18.74 17.19
C LYS A 34 -25.77 -17.71 18.30
N LEU A 35 -24.67 -17.17 18.84
CA LEU A 35 -24.70 -16.16 19.89
C LEU A 35 -25.23 -14.82 19.37
N ASP A 36 -24.86 -14.44 18.15
CA ASP A 36 -25.34 -13.24 17.46
C ASP A 36 -26.86 -13.34 17.23
N ALA A 37 -27.35 -14.50 16.79
CA ALA A 37 -28.80 -14.73 16.65
C ALA A 37 -29.54 -14.70 18.00
N LEU A 38 -28.96 -15.30 19.06
CA LEU A 38 -29.55 -15.31 20.40
C LEU A 38 -29.63 -13.90 21.02
N SER A 39 -28.66 -13.04 20.71
CA SER A 39 -28.58 -11.66 21.20
C SER A 39 -29.32 -10.65 20.32
N HIS A 40 -30.18 -11.11 19.38
CA HIS A 40 -30.90 -10.26 18.43
C HIS A 40 -29.98 -9.37 17.58
N PHE A 41 -28.79 -9.87 17.24
CA PHE A 41 -27.78 -9.17 16.44
C PHE A 41 -27.30 -7.83 17.06
N HIS A 42 -27.39 -7.67 18.38
CA HIS A 42 -26.84 -6.53 19.11
C HIS A 42 -25.42 -6.81 19.63
N PHE A 43 -24.44 -6.83 18.71
CA PHE A 43 -23.04 -7.09 19.04
C PHE A 43 -22.12 -6.04 18.40
N LYS A 44 -20.83 -6.08 18.77
CA LYS A 44 -19.82 -5.23 18.14
C LYS A 44 -19.38 -5.88 16.83
N PRO A 45 -19.38 -5.15 15.69
CA PRO A 45 -19.01 -5.72 14.41
C PRO A 45 -17.63 -6.39 14.48
N LYS A 46 -17.46 -7.48 13.73
CA LYS A 46 -16.19 -8.22 13.69
C LYS A 46 -15.05 -7.27 13.28
N PRO A 47 -13.85 -7.41 13.87
CA PRO A 47 -12.71 -6.59 13.48
C PRO A 47 -12.38 -6.84 11.99
N VAL A 48 -11.97 -5.78 11.30
CA VAL A 48 -11.59 -5.86 9.89
C VAL A 48 -10.29 -6.65 9.77
N ILE A 49 -10.34 -7.76 9.05
CA ILE A 49 -9.17 -8.55 8.66
C ILE A 49 -8.89 -8.20 7.20
N GLU A 50 -7.61 -7.96 6.88
CA GLU A 50 -7.19 -7.67 5.50
C GLU A 50 -7.24 -8.96 4.68
N ASP A 51 -8.34 -9.13 3.93
CA ASP A 51 -8.52 -10.27 3.03
C ASP A 51 -8.11 -9.87 1.60
N MET A 52 -7.15 -10.59 1.02
CA MET A 52 -6.75 -10.41 -0.37
C MET A 52 -7.70 -11.20 -1.28
N SER A 53 -8.52 -10.50 -2.07
CA SER A 53 -9.33 -11.10 -3.14
C SER A 53 -8.67 -10.85 -4.50
N ILE A 54 -8.64 -11.87 -5.36
CA ILE A 54 -8.11 -11.77 -6.72
C ILE A 54 -9.29 -11.70 -7.68
N GLN A 55 -9.45 -10.55 -8.35
CA GLN A 55 -10.45 -10.38 -9.40
C GLN A 55 -9.85 -10.75 -10.76
N THR A 56 -10.55 -11.56 -11.53
CA THR A 56 -10.14 -11.96 -12.88
C THR A 56 -10.67 -10.98 -13.92
N ASN A 57 -9.92 -10.78 -15.01
CA ASN A 57 -10.38 -9.95 -16.13
C ASN A 57 -11.45 -10.67 -16.93
N VAL A 58 -12.71 -10.48 -16.56
CA VAL A 58 -13.89 -11.05 -17.20
C VAL A 58 -14.82 -9.90 -17.59
N PRO A 59 -15.54 -9.96 -18.73
CA PRO A 59 -16.56 -8.95 -19.06
C PRO A 59 -17.63 -8.90 -17.96
N ALA A 60 -18.12 -7.70 -17.64
CA ALA A 60 -19.10 -7.50 -16.57
C ALA A 60 -20.35 -8.40 -16.74
N LEU A 61 -20.79 -8.57 -17.99
CA LEU A 61 -21.89 -9.45 -18.38
C LEU A 61 -21.81 -10.87 -17.81
N ALA A 62 -20.61 -11.46 -17.66
CA ALA A 62 -20.50 -12.85 -17.18
C ALA A 62 -20.67 -13.00 -15.66
N MET A 63 -20.60 -11.90 -14.89
CA MET A 63 -20.88 -11.91 -13.44
C MET A 63 -22.30 -11.45 -13.11
N GLU A 64 -23.03 -10.89 -14.08
CA GLU A 64 -24.38 -10.40 -13.89
C GLU A 64 -25.41 -11.54 -13.77
N GLU A 65 -26.49 -11.28 -13.02
CA GLU A 65 -27.64 -12.17 -12.96
C GLU A 65 -28.43 -12.12 -14.29
N ILE A 66 -29.06 -13.23 -14.67
CA ILE A 66 -29.83 -13.35 -15.92
C ILE A 66 -31.16 -12.59 -15.78
N ALA A 67 -31.11 -11.27 -15.95
CA ALA A 67 -32.28 -10.39 -16.02
C ALA A 67 -32.25 -9.62 -17.36
N PRO A 68 -33.40 -9.44 -18.05
CA PRO A 68 -33.43 -8.84 -19.39
C PRO A 68 -33.26 -7.30 -19.42
N VAL A 69 -32.70 -6.67 -18.38
CA VAL A 69 -32.60 -5.21 -18.25
C VAL A 69 -31.15 -4.77 -18.42
N ALA A 70 -30.87 -4.05 -19.52
CA ALA A 70 -29.65 -3.30 -19.85
C ALA A 70 -28.31 -3.78 -19.23
N VAL A 71 -27.51 -4.47 -20.04
CA VAL A 71 -26.18 -5.00 -19.69
C VAL A 71 -25.06 -4.03 -20.09
N SER A 72 -24.01 -3.94 -19.28
CA SER A 72 -22.76 -3.24 -19.62
C SER A 72 -21.73 -4.22 -20.19
N ASP A 73 -21.09 -3.87 -21.32
CA ASP A 73 -19.99 -4.66 -21.94
C ASP A 73 -18.59 -4.25 -21.44
N ALA A 74 -18.51 -3.41 -20.40
CA ALA A 74 -17.24 -3.00 -19.84
C ALA A 74 -16.49 -4.17 -19.17
N ALA A 75 -15.15 -4.15 -19.22
CA ALA A 75 -14.31 -5.06 -18.45
C ALA A 75 -14.37 -4.72 -16.95
N MET A 76 -14.24 -5.74 -16.10
CA MET A 76 -14.23 -5.56 -14.64
C MET A 76 -13.01 -4.79 -14.12
N LEU A 77 -11.84 -4.99 -14.74
CA LEU A 77 -10.62 -4.30 -14.34
C LEU A 77 -10.55 -2.88 -14.93
N ALA A 78 -10.12 -1.94 -14.10
CA ALA A 78 -9.86 -0.58 -14.56
C ALA A 78 -8.65 -0.54 -15.52
N PRO A 79 -8.59 0.42 -16.46
CA PRO A 79 -7.43 0.56 -17.34
C PRO A 79 -6.09 0.69 -16.61
N GLU A 80 -6.08 1.30 -15.42
CA GLU A 80 -4.88 1.45 -14.58
C GLU A 80 -4.40 0.12 -13.97
N GLU A 81 -5.33 -0.82 -13.73
CA GLU A 81 -5.02 -2.17 -13.23
C GLU A 81 -4.47 -3.06 -14.35
N VAL A 82 -4.92 -2.86 -15.59
CA VAL A 82 -4.37 -3.51 -16.78
C VAL A 82 -3.02 -2.90 -17.17
N PHE A 83 -2.88 -1.59 -17.05
CA PHE A 83 -1.67 -0.87 -17.42
C PHE A 83 -1.43 0.35 -16.53
N ALA A 84 -0.46 0.23 -15.62
CA ALA A 84 0.08 1.35 -14.86
C ALA A 84 1.18 2.07 -15.67
N GLY A 85 0.77 2.99 -16.54
CA GLY A 85 1.70 3.84 -17.29
C GLY A 85 2.50 4.76 -16.37
N LYS A 86 3.84 4.79 -16.51
CA LYS A 86 4.71 5.71 -15.76
C LYS A 86 4.70 7.12 -16.35
N GLY A 87 3.53 7.70 -16.62
CA GLY A 87 3.38 9.05 -17.20
C GLY A 87 4.34 9.33 -18.38
N ASP A 88 4.74 10.60 -18.53
CA ASP A 88 5.74 10.99 -19.53
C ASP A 88 7.15 10.55 -19.08
N ILE A 89 7.63 9.45 -19.64
CA ILE A 89 9.00 8.99 -19.46
C ILE A 89 9.90 9.83 -20.38
N LYS A 90 10.70 10.73 -19.80
CA LYS A 90 11.80 11.42 -20.51
C LYS A 90 13.13 10.79 -20.12
N GLU A 91 13.97 10.56 -21.13
CA GLU A 91 15.37 10.14 -20.96
C GLU A 91 16.21 11.25 -20.28
N GLU A 92 17.34 10.90 -19.64
CA GLU A 92 18.18 11.87 -18.91
C GLU A 92 18.90 12.85 -19.86
N GLU A 93 19.12 12.44 -21.11
CA GLU A 93 19.76 13.23 -22.18
C GLU A 93 18.84 14.31 -22.74
N GLU A 94 17.53 14.03 -22.80
CA GLU A 94 16.50 14.96 -23.28
C GLU A 94 16.09 16.01 -22.24
N LEU A 95 16.64 15.90 -21.02
CA LEU A 95 16.19 16.62 -19.85
C LEU A 95 16.92 17.96 -19.71
N THR A 96 16.16 19.06 -19.69
CA THR A 96 16.73 20.40 -19.51
C THR A 96 17.33 20.57 -18.11
N GLN A 97 18.29 21.49 -17.95
CA GLN A 97 18.93 21.75 -16.66
C GLN A 97 17.91 22.15 -15.57
N ALA A 98 16.86 22.89 -15.93
CA ALA A 98 15.78 23.30 -15.04
C ALA A 98 14.94 22.10 -14.57
N GLU A 99 14.54 21.22 -15.49
CA GLU A 99 13.82 19.99 -15.16
C GLU A 99 14.65 19.07 -14.25
N ARG A 100 15.98 18.99 -14.46
CA ARG A 100 16.88 18.16 -13.63
C ARG A 100 16.93 18.67 -12.18
N LYS A 101 16.98 19.99 -11.99
CA LYS A 101 16.88 20.63 -10.67
C LYS A 101 15.52 20.35 -10.02
N ARG A 102 14.42 20.47 -10.77
CA ARG A 102 13.06 20.16 -10.31
C ARG A 102 12.93 18.70 -9.86
N ARG A 103 13.43 17.75 -10.65
CA ARG A 103 13.42 16.30 -10.32
C ARG A 103 14.16 16.01 -9.02
N ARG A 104 15.35 16.59 -8.83
CA ARG A 104 16.14 16.46 -7.59
C ARG A 104 15.41 17.05 -6.38
N ALA A 105 14.80 18.22 -6.50
CA ALA A 105 14.03 18.85 -5.43
C ALA A 105 12.81 17.99 -5.03
N ASN A 106 12.05 17.49 -6.01
CA ASN A 106 10.92 16.59 -5.77
C ASN A 106 11.35 15.30 -5.09
N LYS A 107 12.46 14.69 -5.52
CA LYS A 107 13.04 13.50 -4.87
C LYS A 107 13.42 13.78 -3.41
N LYS A 108 14.08 14.91 -3.14
CA LYS A 108 14.41 15.33 -1.76
C LYS A 108 13.16 15.55 -0.91
N ARG A 109 12.10 16.15 -1.47
CA ARG A 109 10.83 16.36 -0.77
C ARG A 109 10.14 15.05 -0.44
N LYS A 110 10.00 14.14 -1.40
CA LYS A 110 9.41 12.80 -1.19
C LYS A 110 10.16 12.03 -0.11
N TYR A 111 11.49 11.99 -0.21
CA TYR A 111 12.33 11.33 0.79
C TYR A 111 12.18 11.92 2.21
N LYS A 112 12.04 13.25 2.33
CA LYS A 112 11.79 13.90 3.63
C LYS A 112 10.42 13.51 4.22
N VAL A 113 9.39 13.39 3.39
CA VAL A 113 8.05 12.95 3.81
C VAL A 113 8.06 11.48 4.23
N GLU A 114 8.72 10.63 3.46
CA GLU A 114 8.83 9.20 3.76
C GLU A 114 9.70 8.93 5.01
N HIS A 115 10.67 9.80 5.32
CA HIS A 115 11.65 9.59 6.41
C HIS A 115 11.73 10.79 7.36
N PRO A 116 10.67 11.07 8.16
CA PRO A 116 10.62 12.25 9.03
C PRO A 116 11.66 12.23 10.16
N GLN A 117 12.10 11.04 10.59
CA GLN A 117 12.98 10.87 11.76
C GLN A 117 14.43 11.35 11.59
N LYS A 118 14.90 11.66 10.37
CA LYS A 118 16.30 12.09 10.14
C LYS A 118 16.53 13.60 10.33
N VAL A 119 15.48 14.40 10.53
CA VAL A 119 15.58 15.87 10.51
C VAL A 119 15.67 16.49 11.91
N GLU A 120 15.33 15.76 12.98
CA GLU A 120 15.29 16.31 14.34
C GLU A 120 16.65 16.35 15.07
N LYS A 121 17.71 15.77 14.53
CA LYS A 121 19.04 15.71 15.17
C LYS A 121 20.14 16.42 14.39
N LYS A 122 19.98 17.71 14.13
CA LYS A 122 21.11 18.61 13.82
C LYS A 122 20.88 20.00 14.41
N VAL A 123 20.98 20.10 15.74
CA VAL A 123 21.25 21.38 16.41
C VAL A 123 22.76 21.64 16.27
N PRO A 124 23.21 22.71 15.58
CA PRO A 124 24.64 23.01 15.50
C PRO A 124 25.14 23.62 16.82
N LEU A 125 25.83 22.77 17.59
CA LEU A 125 26.70 23.00 18.76
C LEU A 125 27.80 24.06 18.65
N ASN A 126 27.74 25.14 17.84
CA ASN A 126 28.93 26.00 17.69
C ASN A 126 28.62 27.40 17.12
N THR A 127 28.34 28.36 18.00
CA THR A 127 28.71 29.77 17.76
C THR A 127 29.13 30.34 19.10
N SER A 128 30.43 30.34 19.34
CA SER A 128 31.04 31.11 20.40
C SER A 128 32.28 31.77 19.82
N MET A 129 32.24 33.11 19.90
CA MET A 129 33.38 34.01 20.08
C MET A 129 34.45 34.01 18.98
N ASN A 130 34.34 34.97 18.06
CA ASN A 130 35.48 35.75 17.55
C ASN A 130 34.96 37.00 16.85
N LYS A 131 34.76 38.08 17.61
CA LYS A 131 34.64 39.44 17.05
C LYS A 131 35.89 40.19 17.44
N SER A 132 36.92 40.05 16.61
CA SER A 132 38.16 40.83 16.68
C SER A 132 37.83 42.29 16.36
N TYR A 133 37.92 43.16 17.34
CA TYR A 133 37.91 44.60 17.12
C TYR A 133 39.20 45.01 16.43
N GLY A 134 39.07 45.56 15.22
CA GLY A 134 40.17 46.14 14.49
C GLY A 134 39.68 47.30 13.65
N LYS A 135 40.35 48.45 13.87
CA LYS A 135 40.53 49.59 12.97
C LYS A 135 39.44 50.67 13.03
N GLU A 136 39.73 51.74 13.77
CA GLU A 136 39.60 53.10 13.23
C GLU A 136 40.84 53.93 13.65
N LYS A 137 41.49 54.53 12.65
CA LYS A 137 42.42 55.67 12.74
C LYS A 137 41.65 56.91 12.24
N PRO A 138 41.98 58.17 12.60
CA PRO A 138 43.25 58.82 12.19
C PRO A 138 44.31 58.89 13.29
#